data_AF-A0A2E9WNZ6-F1
#
_entry.id   AF-A0A2E9WNZ6-F1
#
_cell.length_a   1.000
_cell.length_b   1.000
_cell.length_c   1.000
_cell.angle_alpha   90.00
_cell.angle_beta   90.00
_cell.angle_gamma   90.00
#
_symmetry.space_group_name_H-M   'P 1'
#
loop_
_entity.id
_entity.type
_entity.pdbx_description
1 polymer ?
#
loop_
_entity_poly.entity_id
_entity_poly.type
_entity_poly.pdbx_seq_one_letter_code
_entity_poly.pdbx_strand_id
1 'polypeptide(L)'
;MRRSSPSDRLTQPTRRVPLALLLFAACSGPEPEFQQPDVLFLVVDTLRADRLGSYGYERGLTPVMDRLAEEGSVFTRASAQAPWTVPSMCSMVTSQYPTALFEHPDESRTTLAEAFQQVGYTTVGVVANALLDPGTGFERGFDVYIPREGADGKRKMPGHFDAVASWVDEALVNALAHDENGGRKPLFLYAQPSDPHAPYHGRQQFLADQPVSSVPPILPENWQEQMLAAQGPAAPADDPEWSEALQDIQRQRNAYDHDVRFTDAALGRWLKRLEELGVDNLLVVIASDHGEELWENVTPAPADRLKEMPPKAFFFQSHGYSLAEQALRTPIILSGPGVPAGRRFPEPVENVDLFPTLVTLCGLERPDDLHGMDLTPLMQGRVEPGDWRLETYAYVNHGFSMRDEASGLKLVLPTPFGMERGLSPPQLFDLNADPGERTNLVEQRPKDASRLTKRMMQYLKRYDSDGTSVDEGTKRDEWLKKLKAMGYDGELVGEDDE
;
A
#
# COMPACT_ATOMS: atom_id res chain seq x y z
N MET A 1 -56.60 -74.04 46.36
CA MET A 1 -55.76 -75.08 45.73
C MET A 1 -54.62 -74.40 44.97
N ARG A 2 -53.36 -74.75 45.30
CA ARG A 2 -52.10 -74.73 44.51
C ARG A 2 -51.72 -73.42 43.78
N ARG A 3 -50.82 -72.59 44.34
CA ARG A 3 -49.33 -72.52 44.15
C ARG A 3 -48.87 -72.33 42.69
N SER A 4 -48.30 -71.16 42.34
CA SER A 4 -46.85 -70.91 42.14
C SER A 4 -46.54 -69.66 41.29
N SER A 5 -45.65 -68.80 41.80
CA SER A 5 -44.74 -67.83 41.13
C SER A 5 -45.30 -66.70 40.22
N PRO A 6 -44.91 -65.43 40.44
CA PRO A 6 -45.11 -64.35 39.48
C PRO A 6 -43.84 -64.09 38.66
N SER A 7 -43.94 -64.20 37.33
CA SER A 7 -42.92 -63.73 36.38
C SER A 7 -43.52 -62.68 35.43
N ASP A 8 -42.63 -61.76 35.03
CA ASP A 8 -42.64 -60.96 33.81
C ASP A 8 -43.68 -59.85 33.63
N ARG A 9 -43.23 -58.62 33.96
CA ARG A 9 -43.57 -57.43 33.15
C ARG A 9 -42.32 -56.65 32.79
N LEU A 10 -42.13 -56.55 31.49
CA LEU A 10 -41.09 -55.82 30.76
C LEU A 10 -41.13 -54.32 31.07
N THR A 11 -40.02 -53.78 31.56
CA THR A 11 -39.68 -52.35 31.49
C THR A 11 -38.35 -52.21 30.77
N GLN A 12 -38.33 -51.40 29.71
CA GLN A 12 -37.17 -51.24 28.82
C GLN A 12 -35.93 -50.70 29.56
N PRO A 13 -34.71 -51.15 29.20
CA PRO A 13 -33.48 -50.68 29.82
C PRO A 13 -33.03 -49.33 29.24
N THR A 14 -32.81 -48.35 30.12
CA THR A 14 -32.10 -47.10 29.83
C THR A 14 -30.68 -47.42 29.35
N ARG A 15 -30.40 -47.23 28.06
CA ARG A 15 -29.03 -47.27 27.54
C ARG A 15 -28.30 -46.00 27.97
N ARG A 16 -27.45 -46.13 28.99
CA ARG A 16 -26.37 -45.18 29.29
C ARG A 16 -25.36 -45.27 28.15
N VAL A 17 -25.24 -44.23 27.34
CA VAL A 17 -24.15 -44.07 26.37
C VAL A 17 -22.90 -43.68 27.17
N PRO A 18 -21.77 -44.37 27.03
CA PRO A 18 -20.54 -43.98 27.72
C PRO A 18 -20.05 -42.66 27.11
N LEU A 19 -19.84 -41.67 27.96
CA LEU A 19 -19.18 -40.41 27.63
C LEU A 19 -17.72 -40.74 27.28
N ALA A 20 -17.43 -40.88 25.99
CA ALA A 20 -16.06 -40.92 25.51
C ALA A 20 -15.46 -39.51 25.70
N LEU A 21 -14.61 -39.36 26.71
CA LEU A 21 -13.69 -38.24 26.84
C LEU A 21 -12.73 -38.31 25.64
N LEU A 22 -13.09 -37.63 24.56
CA LEU A 22 -12.16 -37.22 23.52
C LEU A 22 -11.26 -36.15 24.15
N LEU A 23 -10.12 -36.59 24.69
CA LEU A 23 -8.97 -35.74 24.89
C LEU A 23 -8.57 -35.22 23.51
N PHE A 24 -9.05 -34.03 23.14
CA PHE A 24 -8.37 -33.21 22.14
C PHE A 24 -7.01 -32.87 22.73
N ALA A 25 -6.02 -33.71 22.44
CA ALA A 25 -4.65 -33.28 22.45
C ALA A 25 -4.59 -32.14 21.42
N ALA A 26 -4.68 -30.90 21.91
CA ALA A 26 -4.27 -29.75 21.15
C ALA A 26 -2.82 -30.03 20.76
N CYS A 27 -2.60 -30.38 19.49
CA CYS A 27 -1.29 -30.27 18.89
C CYS A 27 -0.98 -28.77 18.80
N SER A 28 -0.66 -28.16 19.95
CA SER A 28 0.21 -27.00 19.97
C SER A 28 1.53 -27.51 19.37
N GLY A 29 1.68 -27.34 18.05
CA GLY A 29 3.02 -27.34 17.46
C GLY A 29 3.90 -26.39 18.26
N PRO A 30 5.23 -26.58 18.27
CA PRO A 30 6.11 -25.62 18.92
C PRO A 30 5.72 -24.22 18.42
N GLU A 31 5.54 -23.27 19.35
CA GLU A 31 5.50 -21.86 18.97
C GLU A 31 6.74 -21.62 18.10
N PRO A 32 6.61 -20.93 16.96
CA PRO A 32 7.77 -20.64 16.13
C PRO A 32 8.80 -19.96 17.03
N GLU A 33 9.98 -20.58 17.14
CA GLU A 33 11.12 -19.95 17.78
C GLU A 33 11.43 -18.74 16.90
N PHE A 34 11.01 -17.54 17.32
CA PHE A 34 11.24 -16.30 16.59
C PHE A 34 12.75 -16.03 16.57
N GLN A 35 13.43 -16.60 15.57
CA GLN A 35 14.79 -16.19 15.23
C GLN A 35 14.67 -14.80 14.65
N GLN A 36 15.32 -13.80 15.26
CA GLN A 36 15.46 -12.45 14.73
C GLN A 36 16.09 -12.51 13.33
N PRO A 37 15.30 -12.48 12.25
CA PRO A 37 15.85 -12.64 10.91
C PRO A 37 16.49 -11.32 10.50
N ASP A 38 17.37 -11.37 9.51
CA ASP A 38 17.70 -10.17 8.76
C ASP A 38 16.46 -9.73 7.98
N VAL A 39 16.29 -8.43 7.79
CA VAL A 39 15.14 -7.86 7.10
C VAL A 39 15.62 -7.01 5.94
N LEU A 40 15.15 -7.30 4.74
CA LEU A 40 15.19 -6.39 3.60
C LEU A 40 13.80 -5.78 3.44
N PHE A 41 13.66 -4.51 3.81
CA PHE A 41 12.47 -3.71 3.52
C PHE A 41 12.69 -2.86 2.27
N LEU A 42 12.22 -3.39 1.14
CA LEU A 42 12.30 -2.74 -0.16
C LEU A 42 10.98 -2.03 -0.48
N VAL A 43 11.02 -0.70 -0.53
CA VAL A 43 9.92 0.14 -1.00
C VAL A 43 10.25 0.63 -2.40
N VAL A 44 9.48 0.22 -3.40
CA VAL A 44 9.70 0.62 -4.79
C VAL A 44 8.82 1.83 -5.11
N ASP A 45 9.44 2.98 -5.41
CA ASP A 45 8.78 4.26 -5.65
C ASP A 45 7.85 4.17 -6.88
N THR A 46 6.57 4.48 -6.69
CA THR A 46 5.49 4.46 -7.70
C THR A 46 5.08 3.09 -8.29
N LEU A 47 5.57 1.97 -7.74
CA LEU A 47 5.29 0.63 -8.25
C LEU A 47 3.80 0.24 -8.15
N ARG A 48 3.17 0.05 -9.30
CA ARG A 48 1.76 -0.41 -9.38
C ARG A 48 1.64 -1.91 -9.21
N ALA A 49 0.70 -2.33 -8.36
CA ALA A 49 0.36 -3.74 -8.17
C ALA A 49 -0.04 -4.42 -9.49
N ASP A 50 -0.80 -3.73 -10.36
CA ASP A 50 -1.29 -4.27 -11.63
C ASP A 50 -0.22 -4.47 -12.71
N ARG A 51 1.07 -4.27 -12.37
CA ARG A 51 2.23 -4.52 -13.23
C ARG A 51 3.09 -5.70 -12.82
N LEU A 52 2.68 -6.43 -11.77
CA LEU A 52 3.35 -7.63 -11.29
C LEU A 52 2.61 -8.88 -11.79
N GLY A 53 3.35 -9.91 -12.22
CA GLY A 53 2.75 -11.20 -12.62
C GLY A 53 2.01 -11.87 -11.48
N SER A 54 2.54 -11.77 -10.26
CA SER A 54 1.92 -12.19 -9.01
C SER A 54 0.61 -11.46 -8.69
N TYR A 55 0.26 -10.38 -9.38
CA TYR A 55 -1.02 -9.66 -9.30
C TYR A 55 -1.88 -9.81 -10.56
N GLY A 56 -1.46 -10.68 -11.49
CA GLY A 56 -2.19 -11.02 -12.71
C GLY A 56 -1.65 -10.37 -13.98
N TYR A 57 -0.50 -9.69 -13.94
CA TYR A 57 0.05 -9.06 -15.13
C TYR A 57 0.74 -10.05 -16.09
N GLU A 58 0.17 -10.24 -17.27
CA GLU A 58 0.57 -11.30 -18.20
C GLU A 58 1.85 -11.02 -19.00
N ARG A 59 2.47 -9.83 -18.84
CA ARG A 59 3.70 -9.47 -19.58
C ARG A 59 4.98 -10.11 -19.03
N GLY A 60 4.94 -10.78 -17.87
CA GLY A 60 6.11 -11.44 -17.29
C GLY A 60 7.26 -10.47 -16.97
N LEU A 61 6.93 -9.28 -16.47
CA LEU A 61 7.92 -8.24 -16.16
C LEU A 61 8.73 -8.56 -14.90
N THR A 62 8.15 -9.30 -13.96
CA THR A 62 8.63 -9.39 -12.57
C THR A 62 8.95 -10.81 -12.09
N PRO A 63 9.75 -11.61 -12.83
CA PRO A 63 10.02 -13.01 -12.45
C PRO A 63 10.71 -13.18 -11.09
N VAL A 64 11.46 -12.20 -10.59
CA VAL A 64 12.07 -12.27 -9.25
C VAL A 64 11.01 -12.04 -8.17
N MET A 65 10.23 -10.96 -8.27
CA MET A 65 9.15 -10.66 -7.33
C MET A 65 8.06 -11.74 -7.35
N ASP A 66 7.76 -12.31 -8.53
CA ASP A 66 6.76 -13.36 -8.69
C ASP A 66 7.20 -14.66 -7.99
N ARG A 67 8.48 -15.02 -8.08
CA ARG A 67 9.05 -16.13 -7.31
C ARG A 67 8.99 -15.87 -5.80
N LEU A 68 9.34 -14.66 -5.35
CA LEU A 68 9.22 -14.32 -3.92
C LEU A 68 7.78 -14.42 -3.44
N ALA A 69 6.81 -14.05 -4.28
CA ALA A 69 5.38 -14.24 -4.01
C ALA A 69 4.97 -15.71 -3.94
N GLU A 70 5.55 -16.59 -4.76
CA GLU A 70 5.33 -18.05 -4.69
C GLU A 70 5.95 -18.68 -3.44
N GLU A 71 7.14 -18.21 -3.05
CA GLU A 71 7.87 -18.66 -1.86
C GLU A 71 7.31 -18.06 -0.56
N GLY A 72 6.45 -17.05 -0.67
CA GLY A 72 5.92 -16.30 0.46
C GLY A 72 4.41 -16.03 0.37
N SER A 73 4.02 -14.85 0.83
CA SER A 73 2.63 -14.40 0.94
C SER A 73 2.39 -13.10 0.16
N VAL A 74 1.25 -13.03 -0.52
CA VAL A 74 0.81 -11.85 -1.30
C VAL A 74 -0.48 -11.28 -0.74
N PHE A 75 -0.50 -9.97 -0.49
CA PHE A 75 -1.72 -9.26 -0.11
C PHE A 75 -2.30 -8.51 -1.31
N THR A 76 -3.37 -9.05 -1.88
CA THR A 76 -3.83 -8.67 -3.22
C THR A 76 -4.62 -7.35 -3.27
N ARG A 77 -5.00 -6.83 -2.10
CA ARG A 77 -5.77 -5.59 -1.88
C ARG A 77 -5.12 -4.71 -0.82
N ALA A 78 -3.86 -4.36 -1.06
CA ALA A 78 -3.14 -3.36 -0.27
C ALA A 78 -3.41 -1.94 -0.78
N SER A 79 -3.43 -0.97 0.14
CA SER A 79 -3.66 0.45 -0.15
C SER A 79 -2.69 1.38 0.57
N ALA A 80 -2.18 2.36 -0.16
CA ALA A 80 -1.39 3.47 0.36
C ALA A 80 -2.26 4.53 1.05
N GLN A 81 -1.71 5.21 2.03
CA GLN A 81 -2.40 6.27 2.78
C GLN A 81 -2.36 7.61 2.04
N ALA A 82 -1.51 7.73 1.02
CA ALA A 82 -1.45 8.89 0.17
C ALA A 82 -0.91 8.53 -1.21
N PRO A 83 -1.27 9.29 -2.27
CA PRO A 83 -0.83 9.04 -3.64
C PRO A 83 0.53 9.69 -3.93
N TRP A 84 1.36 10.01 -2.92
CA TRP A 84 2.70 10.58 -3.10
C TRP A 84 3.61 10.28 -1.92
N THR A 85 4.92 10.36 -2.16
CA THR A 85 5.96 9.78 -1.31
C THR A 85 5.89 10.22 0.15
N VAL A 86 5.90 11.53 0.44
CA VAL A 86 6.11 12.05 1.80
C VAL A 86 5.07 11.54 2.81
N PRO A 87 3.76 11.84 2.66
CA PRO A 87 2.75 11.34 3.59
C PRO A 87 2.56 9.83 3.56
N SER A 88 2.78 9.18 2.40
CA SER A 88 2.65 7.72 2.33
C SER A 88 3.76 7.03 3.10
N MET A 89 5.01 7.50 2.93
CA MET A 89 6.16 7.01 3.69
C MET A 89 6.02 7.33 5.16
N CYS A 90 5.57 8.53 5.53
CA CYS A 90 5.33 8.89 6.92
C CYS A 90 4.38 7.89 7.58
N SER A 91 3.27 7.59 6.91
CA SER A 91 2.29 6.61 7.37
C SER A 91 2.91 5.21 7.51
N MET A 92 3.69 4.79 6.50
CA MET A 92 4.32 3.46 6.47
C MET A 92 5.35 3.27 7.58
N VAL A 93 6.22 4.26 7.84
CA VAL A 93 7.31 4.14 8.84
C VAL A 93 6.88 4.44 10.27
N THR A 94 5.73 5.09 10.48
CA THR A 94 5.21 5.40 11.83
C THR A 94 3.93 4.64 12.18
N SER A 95 3.35 3.92 11.22
CA SER A 95 2.01 3.31 11.32
C SER A 95 0.92 4.31 11.69
N GLN A 96 1.07 5.58 11.31
CA GLN A 96 0.08 6.63 11.56
C GLN A 96 -0.74 6.87 10.30
N TYR A 97 -1.99 7.31 10.49
CA TYR A 97 -2.77 7.82 9.38
C TYR A 97 -2.42 9.30 9.16
N PRO A 98 -2.55 9.84 7.93
CA PRO A 98 -2.20 11.23 7.62
C PRO A 98 -2.93 12.28 8.47
N THR A 99 -4.05 11.94 9.10
CA THR A 99 -4.78 12.84 10.01
C THR A 99 -4.09 13.04 11.36
N ALA A 100 -3.32 12.05 11.80
CA ALA A 100 -2.57 12.10 13.05
C ALA A 100 -1.16 12.66 12.83
N LEU A 101 -0.56 12.36 11.67
CA LEU A 101 0.76 12.84 11.29
C LEU A 101 0.82 13.02 9.78
N PHE A 102 0.74 14.27 9.31
CA PHE A 102 0.46 14.57 7.91
C PHE A 102 1.61 14.23 6.96
N GLU A 103 2.79 14.81 7.16
CA GLU A 103 3.83 14.80 6.13
C GLU A 103 5.11 14.10 6.57
N HIS A 104 5.63 14.43 7.74
CA HIS A 104 6.96 13.99 8.16
C HIS A 104 6.94 13.32 9.53
N PRO A 105 7.73 12.25 9.75
CA PRO A 105 7.95 11.70 11.08
C PRO A 105 8.50 12.77 12.03
N ASP A 106 7.89 12.92 13.20
CA ASP A 106 8.40 13.78 14.28
C ASP A 106 8.67 12.98 15.55
N GLU A 107 9.37 13.58 16.51
CA GLU A 107 9.79 12.91 17.76
C GLU A 107 8.63 12.40 18.63
N SER A 108 7.38 12.74 18.33
CA SER A 108 6.20 12.24 19.06
C SER A 108 5.82 10.81 18.70
N ARG A 109 6.37 10.27 17.60
CA ARG A 109 6.12 8.91 17.12
C ARG A 109 7.43 8.15 16.94
N THR A 110 7.43 6.88 17.37
CA THR A 110 8.51 5.95 17.09
C THR A 110 8.48 5.55 15.61
N THR A 111 9.62 5.57 14.93
CA THR A 111 9.74 5.04 13.58
C THR A 111 10.01 3.53 13.59
N LEU A 112 9.72 2.85 12.48
CA LEU A 112 10.02 1.43 12.31
C LEU A 112 11.51 1.15 12.54
N ALA A 113 12.39 1.98 11.97
CA ALA A 113 13.83 1.82 12.14
C ALA A 113 14.26 2.02 13.61
N GLU A 114 13.67 2.97 14.34
CA GLU A 114 13.92 3.14 15.78
C GLU A 114 13.52 1.89 16.56
N ALA A 115 12.36 1.28 16.24
CA ALA A 115 11.92 0.04 16.89
C ALA A 115 12.92 -1.11 16.68
N PHE A 116 13.47 -1.26 15.48
CA PHE A 116 14.53 -2.25 15.20
C PHE A 116 15.86 -1.89 15.89
N GLN A 117 16.26 -0.62 15.88
CA GLN A 117 17.51 -0.17 16.52
C GLN A 117 17.50 -0.43 18.03
N GLN A 118 16.39 -0.16 18.71
CA GLN A 118 16.25 -0.29 20.16
C GLN A 118 16.47 -1.72 20.67
N VAL A 119 16.15 -2.73 19.86
CA VAL A 119 16.30 -4.15 20.19
C VAL A 119 17.64 -4.74 19.70
N GLY A 120 18.53 -3.90 19.16
CA GLY A 120 19.90 -4.29 18.84
C GLY A 120 20.17 -4.73 17.41
N TYR A 121 19.24 -4.50 16.47
CA TYR A 121 19.55 -4.63 15.04
C TYR A 121 20.56 -3.57 14.62
N THR A 122 21.40 -3.90 13.64
CA THR A 122 22.10 -2.87 12.86
C THR A 122 21.16 -2.37 11.78
N THR A 123 20.87 -1.07 11.80
CA THR A 123 19.87 -0.46 10.90
C THR A 123 20.56 0.35 9.79
N VAL A 124 20.31 -0.03 8.54
CA VAL A 124 20.88 0.61 7.35
C VAL A 124 19.76 1.07 6.43
N GLY A 125 19.75 2.35 6.09
CA GLY A 125 18.78 2.95 5.17
C GLY A 125 19.47 3.55 3.95
N VAL A 126 18.94 3.29 2.76
CA VAL A 126 19.38 3.95 1.52
C VAL A 126 18.18 4.43 0.72
N VAL A 127 18.17 5.72 0.36
CA VAL A 127 17.06 6.35 -0.36
C VAL A 127 17.52 7.02 -1.65
N ALA A 128 16.72 6.87 -2.69
CA ALA A 128 16.88 7.56 -3.96
C ALA A 128 15.95 8.76 -4.10
N ASN A 129 15.19 9.14 -3.07
CA ASN A 129 14.23 10.25 -3.12
C ASN A 129 14.67 11.36 -2.16
N ALA A 130 14.97 12.55 -2.71
CA ALA A 130 15.50 13.68 -1.92
C ALA A 130 14.49 14.24 -0.92
N LEU A 131 13.19 13.93 -1.09
CA LEU A 131 12.15 14.27 -0.11
C LEU A 131 12.30 13.53 1.22
N LEU A 132 13.18 12.53 1.27
CA LEU A 132 13.48 11.69 2.43
C LEU A 132 14.91 11.88 2.91
N ASP A 133 15.63 12.88 2.40
CA ASP A 133 16.99 13.19 2.85
C ASP A 133 16.99 13.69 4.31
N PRO A 134 18.13 13.64 5.02
CA PRO A 134 18.24 14.04 6.43
C PRO A 134 17.66 15.42 6.75
N GLY A 135 17.11 15.56 7.95
CA GLY A 135 16.38 16.75 8.39
C GLY A 135 14.88 16.70 8.10
N THR A 136 14.39 15.58 7.53
CA THR A 136 12.98 15.33 7.26
C THR A 136 12.34 14.33 8.23
N GLY A 137 13.14 13.75 9.14
CA GLY A 137 12.68 12.80 10.17
C GLY A 137 12.71 11.34 9.72
N PHE A 138 12.82 11.05 8.42
CA PHE A 138 12.87 9.70 7.87
C PHE A 138 14.18 8.95 8.18
N GLU A 139 15.26 9.67 8.46
CA GLU A 139 16.56 9.10 8.83
C GLU A 139 16.60 8.51 10.25
N ARG A 140 15.57 8.80 11.06
CA ARG A 140 15.55 8.42 12.48
C ARG A 140 15.53 6.90 12.66
N GLY A 141 16.42 6.44 13.54
CA GLY A 141 16.57 5.02 13.88
C GLY A 141 17.56 4.25 13.00
N PHE A 142 18.16 4.88 11.98
CA PHE A 142 19.20 4.25 11.17
C PHE A 142 20.60 4.52 11.75
N ASP A 143 21.39 3.47 11.99
CA ASP A 143 22.81 3.57 12.32
C ASP A 143 23.61 4.13 11.14
N VAL A 144 23.21 3.76 9.92
CA VAL A 144 23.75 4.29 8.67
C VAL A 144 22.61 4.69 7.75
N TYR A 145 22.53 5.97 7.40
CA TYR A 145 21.54 6.49 6.45
C TYR A 145 22.23 7.13 5.25
N ILE A 146 21.93 6.62 4.06
CA ILE A 146 22.53 7.05 2.80
C ILE A 146 21.49 7.82 1.99
N PRO A 147 21.59 9.16 1.92
CA PRO A 147 20.64 10.02 1.21
C PRO A 147 20.85 10.03 -0.30
N ARG A 148 19.87 10.60 -1.03
CA ARG A 148 19.99 10.85 -2.47
C ARG A 148 20.93 12.02 -2.76
N GLU A 149 20.73 13.14 -2.05
CA GLU A 149 21.66 14.26 -2.07
C GLU A 149 22.68 14.04 -0.93
N GLY A 150 23.96 13.90 -1.29
CA GLY A 150 25.01 13.71 -0.30
C GLY A 150 24.99 14.84 0.75
N ALA A 151 25.53 14.61 1.94
CA ALA A 151 25.48 15.55 3.07
C ALA A 151 26.03 16.97 2.78
N ASP A 152 26.77 17.16 1.69
CA ASP A 152 27.26 18.46 1.23
C ASP A 152 26.33 19.20 0.25
N GLY A 153 25.19 18.59 -0.13
CA GLY A 153 24.20 19.08 -1.09
C GLY A 153 24.72 19.19 -2.53
N LYS A 154 25.97 18.78 -2.80
CA LYS A 154 26.64 18.97 -4.10
C LYS A 154 26.64 17.70 -4.92
N ARG A 155 26.58 16.54 -4.26
CA ARG A 155 26.53 15.23 -4.93
C ARG A 155 25.08 14.81 -5.13
N LYS A 156 24.60 14.87 -6.39
CA LYS A 156 23.35 14.21 -6.79
C LYS A 156 23.66 12.82 -7.31
N MET A 157 23.26 11.81 -6.55
CA MET A 157 23.50 10.44 -6.94
C MET A 157 22.35 9.92 -7.84
N PRO A 158 22.61 9.07 -8.86
CA PRO A 158 21.55 8.56 -9.73
C PRO A 158 20.54 7.71 -8.96
N GLY A 159 19.25 8.02 -8.97
CA GLY A 159 18.25 7.31 -8.12
C GLY A 159 17.98 5.84 -8.47
N HIS A 160 18.64 5.32 -9.49
CA HIS A 160 18.36 4.00 -10.04
C HIS A 160 18.71 2.86 -9.10
N PHE A 161 17.97 1.75 -9.17
CA PHE A 161 18.16 0.61 -8.25
C PHE A 161 19.61 0.14 -8.15
N ASP A 162 20.29 -0.15 -9.26
CA ASP A 162 21.69 -0.61 -9.22
C ASP A 162 22.64 0.42 -8.57
N ALA A 163 22.34 1.72 -8.73
CA ALA A 163 23.12 2.76 -8.08
C ALA A 163 22.86 2.72 -6.56
N VAL A 164 21.61 2.69 -6.13
CA VAL A 164 21.22 2.51 -4.71
C VAL A 164 21.91 1.30 -4.07
N ALA A 165 21.83 0.14 -4.72
CA ALA A 165 22.49 -1.09 -4.25
C ALA A 165 24.03 -0.95 -4.17
N SER A 166 24.64 -0.18 -5.08
CA SER A 166 26.09 0.07 -5.04
C SER A 166 26.52 1.03 -3.92
N TRP A 167 25.66 1.98 -3.51
CA TRP A 167 26.03 2.97 -2.49
C TRP A 167 26.09 2.35 -1.10
N VAL A 168 25.26 1.35 -0.88
CA VAL A 168 25.12 0.69 0.42
C VAL A 168 26.10 -0.48 0.58
N ASP A 169 26.82 -0.92 -0.46
CA ASP A 169 27.69 -2.12 -0.39
C ASP A 169 28.76 -2.01 0.71
N GLU A 170 29.42 -0.87 0.85
CA GLU A 170 30.39 -0.65 1.94
C GLU A 170 29.71 -0.68 3.33
N ALA A 171 28.53 -0.05 3.45
CA ALA A 171 27.76 -0.06 4.68
C ALA A 171 27.28 -1.47 5.04
N LEU A 172 26.87 -2.28 4.06
CA LEU A 172 26.47 -3.68 4.25
C LEU A 172 27.63 -4.55 4.71
N VAL A 173 28.80 -4.42 4.07
CA VAL A 173 30.01 -5.16 4.49
C VAL A 173 30.36 -4.86 5.94
N ASN A 174 30.25 -3.60 6.37
CA ASN A 174 30.50 -3.21 7.76
C ASN A 174 29.40 -3.70 8.71
N ALA A 175 28.12 -3.59 8.31
CA ALA A 175 26.98 -4.02 9.13
C ALA A 175 26.95 -5.54 9.36
N LEU A 176 27.47 -6.31 8.41
CA LEU A 176 27.52 -7.78 8.46
C LEU A 176 28.85 -8.33 9.00
N ALA A 177 29.77 -7.47 9.45
CA ALA A 177 31.04 -7.90 10.00
C ALA A 177 30.84 -8.68 11.31
N HIS A 178 31.52 -9.83 11.43
CA HIS A 178 31.47 -10.65 12.65
C HIS A 178 32.40 -10.07 13.74
N ASP A 179 31.97 -10.23 14.99
CA ASP A 179 32.80 -9.93 16.16
C ASP A 179 33.91 -10.98 16.37
N GLU A 180 34.74 -10.77 17.40
CA GLU A 180 35.85 -11.67 17.75
C GLU A 180 35.41 -13.10 18.10
N ASN A 181 34.14 -13.31 18.42
CA ASN A 181 33.54 -14.61 18.74
C ASN A 181 32.78 -15.21 17.56
N GLY A 182 32.78 -14.54 16.39
CA GLY A 182 32.08 -14.97 15.19
C GLY A 182 30.59 -14.66 15.19
N GLY A 183 30.09 -13.85 16.14
CA GLY A 183 28.71 -13.40 16.19
C GLY A 183 28.48 -12.15 15.34
N ARG A 184 27.25 -11.92 14.90
CA ARG A 184 26.83 -10.64 14.28
C ARG A 184 25.46 -10.23 14.77
N LYS A 185 25.21 -8.92 14.74
CA LYS A 185 23.86 -8.38 14.95
C LYS A 185 22.98 -8.70 13.73
N PRO A 186 21.67 -8.87 13.91
CA PRO A 186 20.74 -8.97 12.79
C PRO A 186 20.64 -7.60 12.08
N LEU A 187 20.43 -7.62 10.77
CA LEU A 187 20.36 -6.46 9.89
C LEU A 187 18.92 -6.05 9.64
N PHE A 188 18.61 -4.76 9.76
CA PHE A 188 17.41 -4.15 9.18
C PHE A 188 17.85 -3.22 8.06
N LEU A 189 17.64 -3.66 6.83
CA LEU A 189 18.01 -2.94 5.61
C LEU A 189 16.76 -2.34 4.97
N TYR A 190 16.67 -1.03 4.99
CA TYR A 190 15.66 -0.27 4.26
C TYR A 190 16.22 0.26 2.94
N ALA A 191 15.46 0.12 1.87
CA ALA A 191 15.87 0.53 0.54
C ALA A 191 14.71 1.14 -0.24
N GLN A 192 14.94 2.32 -0.81
CA GLN A 192 13.96 2.98 -1.66
C GLN A 192 14.58 3.48 -2.97
N PRO A 193 14.69 2.60 -3.99
CA PRO A 193 15.05 3.01 -5.35
C PRO A 193 13.97 3.88 -5.99
N SER A 194 14.36 4.76 -6.91
CA SER A 194 13.40 5.63 -7.58
C SER A 194 12.70 4.97 -8.76
N ASP A 195 13.21 3.88 -9.33
CA ASP A 195 12.55 3.23 -10.48
C ASP A 195 11.34 2.42 -10.00
N PRO A 196 10.13 2.52 -10.61
CA PRO A 196 9.83 3.10 -11.93
C PRO A 196 9.33 4.57 -11.97
N HIS A 197 9.52 5.39 -10.93
CA HIS A 197 9.11 6.81 -10.90
C HIS A 197 9.58 7.60 -12.14
N ALA A 198 8.74 8.52 -12.62
CA ALA A 198 9.06 9.39 -13.76
C ALA A 198 10.28 10.32 -13.51
N PRO A 199 11.05 10.72 -14.53
CA PRO A 199 10.90 10.40 -15.94
C PRO A 199 11.29 8.95 -16.25
N TYR A 200 10.48 8.27 -17.05
CA TYR A 200 10.75 6.88 -17.42
C TYR A 200 11.94 6.81 -18.37
N HIS A 201 12.90 5.95 -18.03
CA HIS A 201 14.16 5.85 -18.76
C HIS A 201 14.09 4.83 -19.89
N GLY A 202 13.08 3.95 -19.87
CA GLY A 202 12.77 3.02 -20.98
C GLY A 202 13.97 2.15 -21.37
N ARG A 203 14.83 1.82 -20.41
CA ARG A 203 16.23 1.40 -20.57
C ARG A 203 16.40 0.24 -21.55
N GLN A 204 16.69 0.60 -22.79
CA GLN A 204 16.69 -0.30 -23.94
C GLN A 204 17.66 -1.49 -23.80
N GLN A 205 18.69 -1.38 -22.97
CA GLN A 205 19.64 -2.47 -22.72
C GLN A 205 19.03 -3.70 -22.03
N PHE A 206 17.89 -3.57 -21.35
CA PHE A 206 17.10 -4.71 -20.84
C PHE A 206 16.18 -5.33 -21.90
N LEU A 207 16.23 -4.85 -23.16
CA LEU A 207 15.48 -5.37 -24.31
C LEU A 207 16.16 -6.52 -25.05
N ALA A 208 17.46 -6.76 -24.84
CA ALA A 208 18.26 -7.59 -25.75
C ALA A 208 17.70 -9.01 -25.95
N ASP A 209 16.96 -9.54 -24.98
CA ASP A 209 16.45 -10.92 -24.99
C ASP A 209 14.92 -11.04 -24.88
N GLN A 210 14.16 -9.94 -24.84
CA GLN A 210 12.69 -9.96 -24.79
C GLN A 210 12.13 -8.82 -25.66
N PRO A 211 11.55 -9.12 -26.84
CA PRO A 211 10.93 -8.09 -27.66
C PRO A 211 9.80 -7.41 -26.86
N VAL A 212 9.67 -6.09 -27.04
CA VAL A 212 8.46 -5.37 -26.63
C VAL A 212 7.27 -6.14 -27.19
N SER A 213 6.51 -6.78 -26.31
CA SER A 213 5.44 -7.70 -26.69
C SER A 213 4.44 -7.01 -27.64
N SER A 214 4.05 -7.74 -28.68
CA SER A 214 2.94 -7.41 -29.60
C SER A 214 1.55 -7.58 -28.95
N VAL A 215 1.49 -7.67 -27.63
CA VAL A 215 0.25 -7.77 -26.86
C VAL A 215 -0.25 -6.34 -26.58
N PRO A 216 -1.52 -6.02 -26.91
CA PRO A 216 -2.07 -4.67 -26.81
C PRO A 216 -2.02 -4.11 -25.38
N PRO A 217 -2.02 -2.77 -25.23
CA PRO A 217 -2.04 -2.14 -23.92
C PRO A 217 -3.17 -2.67 -23.03
N ILE A 218 -2.96 -2.62 -21.71
CA ILE A 218 -3.94 -2.99 -20.64
C ILE A 218 -5.31 -2.31 -20.80
N LEU A 219 -5.42 -1.26 -21.63
CA LEU A 219 -6.67 -0.57 -21.85
C LEU A 219 -7.49 -1.27 -22.95
N PRO A 220 -8.82 -1.43 -22.75
CA PRO A 220 -9.71 -1.92 -23.80
C PRO A 220 -9.56 -1.11 -25.09
N GLU A 221 -9.74 -1.76 -26.24
CA GLU A 221 -9.89 -1.06 -27.51
C GLU A 221 -10.90 0.09 -27.35
N ASN A 222 -10.52 1.29 -27.80
CA ASN A 222 -11.34 2.52 -27.81
C ASN A 222 -11.62 3.18 -26.45
N TRP A 223 -10.90 2.84 -25.37
CA TRP A 223 -11.06 3.49 -24.06
C TRP A 223 -10.95 5.02 -24.11
N GLN A 224 -9.94 5.53 -24.82
CA GLN A 224 -9.68 6.96 -24.93
C GLN A 224 -10.80 7.67 -25.69
N GLU A 225 -11.38 7.01 -26.70
CA GLU A 225 -12.54 7.52 -27.44
C GLU A 225 -13.78 7.64 -26.55
N GLN A 226 -14.02 6.67 -25.65
CA GLN A 226 -15.11 6.72 -24.69
C GLN A 226 -14.94 7.87 -23.68
N MET A 227 -13.72 8.09 -23.19
CA MET A 227 -13.41 9.21 -22.29
C MET A 227 -13.56 10.57 -22.98
N LEU A 228 -13.10 10.68 -24.23
CA LEU A 228 -13.27 11.89 -25.02
C LEU A 228 -14.75 12.18 -25.27
N ALA A 229 -15.55 11.16 -25.61
CA ALA A 229 -16.99 11.31 -25.80
C ALA A 229 -17.73 11.76 -24.52
N ALA A 230 -17.24 11.36 -23.34
CA ALA A 230 -17.88 11.68 -22.06
C ALA A 230 -17.43 13.03 -21.47
N GLN A 231 -16.14 13.38 -21.58
CA GLN A 231 -15.52 14.46 -20.81
C GLN A 231 -14.60 15.37 -21.63
N GLY A 232 -14.32 15.02 -22.89
CA GLY A 232 -13.27 15.64 -23.68
C GLY A 232 -13.72 16.59 -24.78
N PRO A 233 -12.75 17.24 -25.44
CA PRO A 233 -12.99 17.94 -26.69
C PRO A 233 -13.53 16.97 -27.75
N ALA A 234 -14.29 17.49 -28.72
CA ALA A 234 -14.69 16.69 -29.87
C ALA A 234 -13.44 16.33 -30.68
N ALA A 235 -12.85 15.17 -30.42
CA ALA A 235 -11.72 14.65 -31.19
C ALA A 235 -12.23 14.23 -32.57
N PRO A 236 -11.84 14.89 -33.67
CA PRO A 236 -12.18 14.41 -35.00
C PRO A 236 -11.45 13.08 -35.23
N ALA A 237 -12.14 12.13 -35.86
CA ALA A 237 -11.43 11.01 -36.49
C ALA A 237 -10.34 11.59 -37.42
N ASP A 238 -9.13 11.02 -37.36
CA ASP A 238 -7.95 11.40 -38.15
C ASP A 238 -7.22 12.70 -37.76
N ASP A 239 -7.41 13.23 -36.54
CA ASP A 239 -6.60 14.36 -36.04
C ASP A 239 -5.13 13.94 -35.75
N PRO A 240 -4.12 14.58 -36.39
CA PRO A 240 -2.72 14.22 -36.20
C PRO A 240 -2.18 14.46 -34.79
N GLU A 241 -2.65 15.50 -34.09
CA GLU A 241 -2.17 15.83 -32.74
C GLU A 241 -2.69 14.82 -31.72
N TRP A 242 -3.96 14.41 -31.84
CA TRP A 242 -4.51 13.32 -31.04
C TRP A 242 -3.77 12.02 -31.31
N SER A 243 -3.57 11.68 -32.58
CA SER A 243 -2.85 10.46 -32.97
C SER A 243 -1.43 10.41 -32.40
N GLU A 244 -0.68 11.53 -32.48
CA GLU A 244 0.67 11.63 -31.91
C GLU A 244 0.66 11.49 -30.39
N ALA A 245 -0.27 12.15 -29.69
CA ALA A 245 -0.38 12.09 -28.24
C ALA A 245 -0.71 10.67 -27.74
N LEU A 246 -1.65 9.97 -28.40
CA LEU A 246 -1.98 8.59 -28.03
C LEU A 246 -0.80 7.63 -28.23
N GLN A 247 -0.02 7.81 -29.30
CA GLN A 247 1.22 7.06 -29.50
C GLN A 247 2.27 7.39 -28.43
N ASP A 248 2.35 8.65 -28.01
CA ASP A 248 3.27 9.07 -26.96
C ASP A 248 2.93 8.45 -25.60
N ILE A 249 1.65 8.48 -25.23
CA ILE A 249 1.12 7.78 -24.04
C ILE A 249 1.54 6.31 -24.06
N GLN A 250 1.37 5.64 -25.20
CA GLN A 250 1.78 4.24 -25.33
C GLN A 250 3.30 4.05 -25.13
N ARG A 251 4.13 4.96 -25.67
CA ARG A 251 5.59 4.92 -25.47
C ARG A 251 5.96 5.10 -24.00
N GLN A 252 5.34 6.06 -23.32
CA GLN A 252 5.62 6.34 -21.90
C GLN A 252 5.18 5.18 -21.00
N ARG A 253 3.99 4.60 -21.22
CA ARG A 253 3.55 3.38 -20.51
C ARG A 253 4.50 2.21 -20.72
N ASN A 254 5.02 2.03 -21.93
CA ASN A 254 6.02 0.99 -22.20
C ASN A 254 7.35 1.28 -21.50
N ALA A 255 7.74 2.55 -21.38
CA ALA A 255 8.94 2.93 -20.65
C ALA A 255 8.80 2.62 -19.15
N TYR A 256 7.64 2.90 -18.54
CA TYR A 256 7.32 2.49 -17.16
C TYR A 256 7.47 0.98 -16.98
N ASP A 257 6.84 0.18 -17.85
CA ASP A 257 6.93 -1.29 -17.79
C ASP A 257 8.39 -1.80 -17.94
N HIS A 258 9.23 -1.11 -18.72
CA HIS A 258 10.65 -1.44 -18.81
C HIS A 258 11.40 -1.13 -17.51
N ASP A 259 11.07 -0.03 -16.84
CA ASP A 259 11.69 0.33 -15.57
C ASP A 259 11.25 -0.62 -14.44
N VAL A 260 9.99 -1.13 -14.46
CA VAL A 260 9.55 -2.23 -13.57
C VAL A 260 10.40 -3.48 -13.76
N ARG A 261 10.61 -3.92 -15.02
CA ARG A 261 11.45 -5.08 -15.33
C ARG A 261 12.90 -4.86 -14.90
N PHE A 262 13.41 -3.64 -15.03
CA PHE A 262 14.73 -3.28 -14.56
C PHE A 262 14.84 -3.45 -13.04
N THR A 263 13.89 -2.91 -12.29
CA THR A 263 13.82 -3.01 -10.83
C THR A 263 13.79 -4.47 -10.38
N ASP A 264 12.99 -5.33 -11.02
CA ASP A 264 12.93 -6.77 -10.73
C ASP A 264 14.29 -7.46 -10.94
N ALA A 265 14.95 -7.19 -12.07
CA ALA A 265 16.26 -7.77 -12.36
C ALA A 265 17.35 -7.26 -11.40
N ALA A 266 17.27 -6.00 -10.97
CA ALA A 266 18.19 -5.41 -9.99
C ALA A 266 18.00 -6.02 -8.60
N LEU A 267 16.75 -6.24 -8.17
CA LEU A 267 16.43 -6.98 -6.95
C LEU A 267 17.06 -8.38 -6.98
N GLY A 268 16.95 -9.11 -8.10
CA GLY A 268 17.57 -10.43 -8.22
C GLY A 268 19.08 -10.43 -8.04
N ARG A 269 19.79 -9.43 -8.60
CA ARG A 269 21.23 -9.25 -8.37
C ARG A 269 21.54 -8.92 -6.91
N TRP A 270 20.70 -8.13 -6.27
CA TRP A 270 20.94 -7.68 -4.92
C TRP A 270 20.70 -8.77 -3.87
N LEU A 271 19.65 -9.58 -4.04
CA LEU A 271 19.42 -10.78 -3.21
C LEU A 271 20.61 -11.73 -3.26
N LYS A 272 21.16 -11.98 -4.46
CA LYS A 272 22.39 -12.78 -4.63
C LYS A 272 23.58 -12.16 -3.90
N ARG A 273 23.70 -10.83 -3.92
CA ARG A 273 24.78 -10.12 -3.20
C ARG A 273 24.63 -10.25 -1.68
N LEU A 274 23.40 -10.18 -1.14
CA LEU A 274 23.15 -10.39 0.28
C LEU A 274 23.50 -11.83 0.71
N GLU A 275 23.12 -12.82 -0.09
CA GLU A 275 23.52 -14.22 0.11
C GLU A 275 25.06 -14.37 0.11
N GLU A 276 25.76 -13.75 -0.85
CA GLU A 276 27.23 -13.75 -0.91
C GLU A 276 27.90 -13.06 0.29
N LEU A 277 27.17 -12.19 0.99
CA LEU A 277 27.61 -11.53 2.24
C LEU A 277 27.24 -12.32 3.51
N GLY A 278 26.65 -13.51 3.39
CA GLY A 278 26.30 -14.38 4.52
C GLY A 278 24.94 -14.07 5.17
N VAL A 279 24.03 -13.47 4.40
CA VAL A 279 22.64 -13.25 4.81
C VAL A 279 21.80 -14.46 4.40
N ASP A 280 21.74 -15.47 5.27
CA ASP A 280 21.08 -16.75 4.98
C ASP A 280 19.64 -16.85 5.52
N ASN A 281 19.29 -15.98 6.49
CA ASN A 281 17.99 -15.97 7.18
C ASN A 281 17.28 -14.63 6.96
N LEU A 282 16.79 -14.40 5.74
CA LEU A 282 16.27 -13.11 5.29
C LEU A 282 14.74 -13.10 5.19
N LEU A 283 14.12 -12.14 5.87
CA LEU A 283 12.75 -11.69 5.61
C LEU A 283 12.79 -10.59 4.54
N VAL A 284 12.24 -10.88 3.37
CA VAL A 284 12.09 -9.93 2.26
C VAL A 284 10.70 -9.34 2.28
N VAL A 285 10.62 -8.02 2.31
CA VAL A 285 9.39 -7.23 2.25
C VAL A 285 9.47 -6.37 1.00
N ILE A 286 8.57 -6.61 0.05
CA ILE A 286 8.39 -5.75 -1.13
C ILE A 286 7.10 -4.98 -0.92
N ALA A 287 7.22 -3.66 -0.87
CA ALA A 287 6.09 -2.74 -0.85
C ALA A 287 6.27 -1.65 -1.91
N SER A 288 5.22 -0.87 -2.11
CA SER A 288 5.33 0.43 -2.76
C SER A 288 4.73 1.49 -1.85
N ASP A 289 5.32 2.67 -1.85
CA ASP A 289 4.78 3.82 -1.13
C ASP A 289 3.45 4.23 -1.74
N HIS A 290 3.35 4.33 -3.06
CA HIS A 290 2.12 4.58 -3.79
C HIS A 290 2.23 4.08 -5.23
N GLY A 291 1.14 4.11 -5.98
CA GLY A 291 1.13 3.80 -7.42
C GLY A 291 1.38 5.03 -8.31
N GLU A 292 1.00 4.91 -9.58
CA GLU A 292 1.09 6.00 -10.54
C GLU A 292 -0.09 5.98 -11.52
N GLU A 293 -0.62 7.16 -11.83
CA GLU A 293 -1.56 7.28 -12.93
C GLU A 293 -0.78 7.32 -14.24
N LEU A 294 -1.09 6.36 -15.11
CA LEU A 294 -0.43 6.16 -16.40
C LEU A 294 -1.43 6.43 -17.52
N TRP A 295 -1.98 7.65 -17.53
CA TRP A 295 -2.91 8.15 -18.55
C TRP A 295 -4.25 7.42 -18.59
N GLU A 296 -4.64 6.73 -17.51
CA GLU A 296 -5.96 6.12 -17.41
C GLU A 296 -7.08 7.14 -17.18
N ASN A 297 -6.79 8.20 -16.43
CA ASN A 297 -7.74 9.24 -16.06
C ASN A 297 -7.47 10.54 -16.83
N VAL A 298 -8.47 11.42 -16.86
CA VAL A 298 -8.29 12.78 -17.38
C VAL A 298 -7.62 13.67 -16.33
N THR A 299 -6.96 14.73 -16.79
CA THR A 299 -6.35 15.73 -15.91
C THR A 299 -7.36 16.25 -14.89
N PRO A 300 -7.01 16.34 -13.60
CA PRO A 300 -7.90 16.83 -12.56
C PRO A 300 -8.16 18.34 -12.75
N ALA A 301 -9.16 18.65 -13.56
CA ALA A 301 -9.51 19.98 -14.00
C ALA A 301 -11.03 20.13 -14.20
N PRO A 302 -11.57 21.36 -14.08
CA PRO A 302 -12.95 21.65 -14.41
C PRO A 302 -13.32 21.24 -15.84
N ALA A 303 -14.58 20.82 -16.05
CA ALA A 303 -15.06 20.26 -17.31
C ALA A 303 -15.00 21.23 -18.51
N ASP A 304 -15.14 22.53 -18.28
CA ASP A 304 -14.94 23.58 -19.28
C ASP A 304 -13.48 23.66 -19.71
N ARG A 305 -12.54 23.60 -18.75
CA ARG A 305 -11.11 23.57 -19.04
C ARG A 305 -10.71 22.31 -19.81
N LEU A 306 -11.22 21.14 -19.41
CA LEU A 306 -10.95 19.86 -20.10
C LEU A 306 -11.32 19.90 -21.58
N LYS A 307 -12.41 20.57 -21.94
CA LYS A 307 -12.86 20.74 -23.34
C LYS A 307 -11.93 21.61 -24.20
N GLU A 308 -11.06 22.40 -23.57
CA GLU A 308 -10.11 23.28 -24.25
C GLU A 308 -8.67 22.74 -24.18
N MET A 309 -8.43 21.65 -23.44
CA MET A 309 -7.09 21.09 -23.28
C MET A 309 -6.59 20.40 -24.56
N PRO A 310 -5.31 20.58 -24.91
CA PRO A 310 -4.69 19.84 -26.00
C PRO A 310 -4.53 18.36 -25.61
N PRO A 311 -4.45 17.44 -26.60
CA PRO A 311 -4.32 16.00 -26.36
C PRO A 311 -3.23 15.62 -25.34
N LYS A 312 -2.07 16.28 -25.41
CA LYS A 312 -0.90 16.03 -24.55
C LYS A 312 -1.12 16.40 -23.07
N ALA A 313 -2.12 17.20 -22.76
CA ALA A 313 -2.46 17.62 -21.40
C ALA A 313 -3.84 17.09 -20.95
N PHE A 314 -4.56 16.38 -21.80
CA PHE A 314 -5.92 15.93 -21.52
C PHE A 314 -5.94 14.73 -20.57
N PHE A 315 -5.08 13.74 -20.83
CA PHE A 315 -4.91 12.59 -19.95
C PHE A 315 -3.87 12.88 -18.88
N PHE A 316 -4.12 12.38 -17.67
CA PHE A 316 -3.28 12.61 -16.52
C PHE A 316 -2.19 11.55 -16.42
N GLN A 317 -0.95 12.01 -16.35
CA GLN A 317 0.11 11.24 -15.72
C GLN A 317 0.83 12.09 -14.70
N SER A 318 0.82 11.57 -13.48
CA SER A 318 1.62 11.95 -12.33
C SER A 318 1.05 11.10 -11.18
N HIS A 319 1.46 11.44 -9.99
CA HIS A 319 0.87 11.04 -8.73
C HIS A 319 0.76 12.33 -7.86
N GLY A 320 0.25 12.22 -6.63
CA GLY A 320 0.17 13.34 -5.68
C GLY A 320 -0.97 14.33 -5.86
N TYR A 321 -1.93 14.05 -6.75
CA TYR A 321 -3.08 14.93 -7.00
C TYR A 321 -4.43 14.23 -6.85
N SER A 322 -4.60 13.09 -7.52
CA SER A 322 -5.84 12.30 -7.42
C SER A 322 -5.71 11.21 -6.35
N LEU A 323 -6.86 10.76 -5.87
CA LEU A 323 -6.98 9.60 -4.99
C LEU A 323 -7.47 8.38 -5.76
N ALA A 324 -7.09 8.23 -7.02
CA ALA A 324 -7.51 7.11 -7.86
C ALA A 324 -6.82 5.79 -7.45
N GLU A 325 -7.47 4.65 -7.71
CA GLU A 325 -6.96 3.31 -7.38
C GLU A 325 -5.61 3.03 -8.04
N GLN A 326 -5.32 3.61 -9.21
CA GLN A 326 -4.02 3.48 -9.88
C GLN A 326 -2.87 4.08 -9.06
N ALA A 327 -3.16 5.11 -8.24
CA ALA A 327 -2.20 5.75 -7.36
C ALA A 327 -2.22 5.19 -5.92
N LEU A 328 -3.31 4.54 -5.50
CA LEU A 328 -3.44 4.05 -4.11
C LEU A 328 -3.22 2.54 -3.97
N ARG A 329 -3.48 1.73 -4.99
CA ARG A 329 -3.34 0.27 -4.91
C ARG A 329 -1.88 -0.15 -5.11
N THR A 330 -1.22 -0.52 -4.01
CA THR A 330 0.19 -0.92 -3.97
C THR A 330 0.33 -2.44 -3.87
N PRO A 331 1.47 -3.02 -4.28
CA PRO A 331 1.79 -4.39 -3.97
C PRO A 331 2.34 -4.51 -2.54
N ILE A 332 1.96 -5.57 -1.83
CA ILE A 332 2.68 -6.08 -0.64
C ILE A 332 2.98 -7.56 -0.85
N ILE A 333 4.27 -7.91 -0.83
CA ILE A 333 4.78 -9.28 -0.88
C ILE A 333 5.73 -9.47 0.31
N LEU A 334 5.51 -10.54 1.07
CA LEU A 334 6.41 -10.94 2.15
C LEU A 334 6.95 -12.33 1.82
N SER A 335 8.24 -12.58 2.03
CA SER A 335 8.85 -13.90 1.84
C SER A 335 9.97 -14.12 2.85
N GLY A 336 10.08 -15.33 3.41
CA GLY A 336 11.11 -15.67 4.39
C GLY A 336 10.55 -16.18 5.73
N PRO A 337 11.35 -16.12 6.81
CA PRO A 337 11.00 -16.68 8.11
C PRO A 337 9.67 -16.16 8.66
N GLY A 338 8.83 -17.06 9.19
CA GLY A 338 7.53 -16.72 9.76
C GLY A 338 6.42 -16.44 8.73
N VAL A 339 6.74 -16.35 7.44
CA VAL A 339 5.77 -16.06 6.37
C VAL A 339 5.32 -17.36 5.68
N PRO A 340 4.01 -17.64 5.58
CA PRO A 340 3.51 -18.81 4.85
C PRO A 340 3.82 -18.72 3.35
N ALA A 341 4.35 -19.80 2.76
CA ALA A 341 4.64 -19.90 1.34
C ALA A 341 3.38 -20.17 0.49
N GLY A 342 3.34 -19.62 -0.73
CA GLY A 342 2.29 -19.82 -1.73
C GLY A 342 0.91 -19.31 -1.32
N ARG A 343 0.83 -18.38 -0.36
CA ARG A 343 -0.45 -17.89 0.18
C ARG A 343 -0.83 -16.54 -0.42
N ARG A 344 -2.13 -16.36 -0.64
CA ARG A 344 -2.71 -15.11 -1.17
C ARG A 344 -3.84 -14.68 -0.26
N PHE A 345 -3.80 -13.41 0.14
CA PHE A 345 -4.75 -12.80 1.06
C PHE A 345 -5.59 -11.77 0.29
N PRO A 346 -6.89 -12.04 0.07
CA PRO A 346 -7.83 -11.09 -0.55
C PRO A 346 -8.43 -10.09 0.43
N GLU A 347 -8.08 -10.17 1.71
CA GLU A 347 -8.49 -9.23 2.74
C GLU A 347 -7.88 -7.85 2.46
N PRO A 348 -8.63 -6.76 2.71
CA PRO A 348 -8.11 -5.40 2.56
C PRO A 348 -7.03 -5.13 3.61
N VAL A 349 -5.86 -4.69 3.15
CA VAL A 349 -4.73 -4.28 4.00
C VAL A 349 -4.21 -2.91 3.57
N GLU A 350 -3.39 -2.30 4.39
CA GLU A 350 -2.88 -0.95 4.18
C GLU A 350 -1.38 -0.88 4.46
N ASN A 351 -0.66 0.06 3.84
CA ASN A 351 0.78 0.21 4.07
C ASN A 351 1.13 0.49 5.54
N VAL A 352 0.23 1.15 6.31
CA VAL A 352 0.36 1.32 7.77
C VAL A 352 0.45 0.01 8.55
N ASP A 353 -0.03 -1.10 7.99
CA ASP A 353 0.01 -2.43 8.62
C ASP A 353 1.40 -3.07 8.60
N LEU A 354 2.32 -2.57 7.76
CA LEU A 354 3.66 -3.14 7.62
C LEU A 354 4.45 -3.01 8.92
N PHE A 355 4.43 -1.85 9.59
CA PHE A 355 5.14 -1.67 10.85
C PHE A 355 4.72 -2.72 11.91
N PRO A 356 3.44 -2.79 12.37
CA PRO A 356 3.06 -3.75 13.41
C PRO A 356 3.30 -5.21 13.00
N THR A 357 3.21 -5.52 11.69
CA THR A 357 3.50 -6.85 11.16
C THR A 357 4.98 -7.20 11.25
N LEU A 358 5.88 -6.28 10.88
CA LEU A 358 7.31 -6.55 10.85
C LEU A 358 7.92 -6.68 12.25
N VAL A 359 7.48 -5.85 13.19
CA VAL A 359 7.88 -6.01 14.60
C VAL A 359 7.41 -7.37 15.14
N THR A 360 6.19 -7.80 14.80
CA THR A 360 5.67 -9.10 15.25
C THR A 360 6.42 -10.27 14.61
N LEU A 361 6.67 -10.25 13.29
CA LEU A 361 7.42 -11.30 12.60
C LEU A 361 8.86 -11.44 13.11
N CYS A 362 9.45 -10.34 13.60
CA CYS A 362 10.80 -10.33 14.15
C CYS A 362 10.84 -10.54 15.68
N GLY A 363 9.69 -10.74 16.34
CA GLY A 363 9.60 -10.96 17.78
C GLY A 363 9.94 -9.74 18.64
N LEU A 364 9.69 -8.53 18.12
CA LEU A 364 9.97 -7.26 18.79
C LEU A 364 8.76 -6.78 19.60
N GLU A 365 9.02 -5.94 20.60
CA GLU A 365 7.95 -5.25 21.33
C GLU A 365 7.23 -4.28 20.39
N ARG A 366 5.90 -4.34 20.39
CA ARG A 366 5.06 -3.49 19.55
C ARG A 366 4.79 -2.17 20.28
N PRO A 367 5.07 -1.00 19.66
CA PRO A 367 4.61 0.29 20.19
C PRO A 367 3.08 0.34 20.33
N ASP A 368 2.60 0.97 21.40
CA ASP A 368 1.17 1.01 21.75
C ASP A 368 0.34 1.93 20.84
N ASP A 369 0.97 2.89 20.15
CA ASP A 369 0.32 3.97 19.40
C ASP A 369 0.21 3.70 17.89
N LEU A 370 0.53 2.49 17.43
CA LEU A 370 0.42 2.12 16.01
C LEU A 370 -1.05 1.97 15.58
N HIS A 371 -1.48 2.69 14.54
CA HIS A 371 -2.84 2.58 14.00
C HIS A 371 -3.03 1.38 13.08
N GLY A 372 -1.95 0.87 12.47
CA GLY A 372 -2.00 -0.30 11.60
C GLY A 372 -2.40 -1.58 12.34
N MET A 373 -2.95 -2.52 11.57
CA MET A 373 -3.27 -3.87 12.03
C MET A 373 -2.08 -4.80 11.78
N ASP A 374 -1.79 -5.68 12.72
CA ASP A 374 -0.82 -6.75 12.49
C ASP A 374 -1.43 -7.78 11.52
N LEU A 375 -0.72 -8.11 10.44
CA LEU A 375 -1.15 -9.04 9.41
C LEU A 375 -0.85 -10.51 9.76
N THR A 376 -0.06 -10.80 10.81
CA THR A 376 0.26 -12.19 11.18
C THR A 376 -0.96 -13.04 11.54
N PRO A 377 -2.04 -12.53 12.18
CA PRO A 377 -3.25 -13.31 12.40
C PRO A 377 -3.93 -13.74 11.08
N LEU A 378 -3.91 -12.89 10.04
CA LEU A 378 -4.38 -13.29 8.71
C LEU A 378 -3.54 -14.44 8.16
N MET A 379 -2.21 -14.30 8.21
CA MET A 379 -1.28 -15.32 7.73
C MET A 379 -1.49 -16.68 8.41
N GLN A 380 -1.82 -16.65 9.70
CA GLN A 380 -2.06 -17.83 10.53
C GLN A 380 -3.50 -18.37 10.44
N GLY A 381 -4.40 -17.68 9.73
CA GLY A 381 -5.82 -18.06 9.66
C GLY A 381 -6.56 -17.92 10.99
N ARG A 382 -6.20 -16.92 11.79
CA ARG A 382 -6.74 -16.64 13.14
C ARG A 382 -7.65 -15.40 13.17
N VAL A 383 -8.22 -15.03 12.03
CA VAL A 383 -9.16 -13.91 11.90
C VAL A 383 -10.55 -14.48 11.68
N GLU A 384 -11.48 -14.14 12.57
CA GLU A 384 -12.87 -14.55 12.46
C GLU A 384 -13.61 -13.70 11.41
N PRO A 385 -14.67 -14.24 10.76
CA PRO A 385 -15.47 -13.48 9.83
C PRO A 385 -16.07 -12.22 10.46
N GLY A 386 -15.76 -11.04 9.90
CA GLY A 386 -16.24 -9.75 10.39
C GLY A 386 -15.29 -9.03 11.35
N ASP A 387 -14.22 -9.70 11.82
CA ASP A 387 -13.23 -9.12 12.73
C ASP A 387 -12.05 -8.46 11.99
N TRP A 388 -12.11 -8.40 10.66
CA TRP A 388 -11.10 -7.73 9.84
C TRP A 388 -11.56 -6.34 9.36
N ARG A 389 -10.60 -5.55 8.87
CA ARG A 389 -10.81 -4.24 8.26
C ARG A 389 -11.93 -4.26 7.22
N LEU A 390 -12.86 -3.31 7.35
CA LEU A 390 -13.94 -3.06 6.40
C LEU A 390 -13.79 -1.74 5.64
N GLU A 391 -12.75 -0.96 5.96
CA GLU A 391 -12.56 0.40 5.46
C GLU A 391 -11.07 0.68 5.25
N THR A 392 -10.70 1.29 4.12
CA THR A 392 -9.36 1.86 3.91
C THR A 392 -9.46 3.35 3.67
N TYR A 393 -8.38 4.07 3.97
CA TYR A 393 -8.37 5.54 3.94
C TYR A 393 -7.11 6.08 3.28
N ALA A 394 -7.29 7.15 2.51
CA ALA A 394 -6.17 7.90 1.96
C ALA A 394 -6.43 9.40 1.93
N TYR A 395 -5.35 10.16 1.96
CA TYR A 395 -5.34 11.61 1.95
C TYR A 395 -4.39 12.14 0.89
N VAL A 396 -4.79 13.26 0.30
CA VAL A 396 -3.91 14.16 -0.43
C VAL A 396 -4.38 15.58 -0.13
N ASN A 397 -3.53 16.59 -0.32
CA ASN A 397 -3.87 17.99 -0.02
C ASN A 397 -5.23 18.44 -0.59
N HIS A 398 -5.74 17.79 -1.63
CA HIS A 398 -7.00 18.10 -2.29
C HIS A 398 -8.21 17.27 -1.87
N GLY A 399 -8.04 16.17 -1.13
CA GLY A 399 -9.15 15.30 -0.79
C GLY A 399 -8.84 14.24 0.26
N PHE A 400 -9.91 13.66 0.79
CA PHE A 400 -9.88 12.40 1.53
C PHE A 400 -10.65 11.35 0.74
N SER A 401 -10.17 10.11 0.73
CA SER A 401 -10.89 8.98 0.16
C SER A 401 -11.06 7.86 1.17
N MET A 402 -12.22 7.21 1.09
CA MET A 402 -12.56 6.04 1.88
C MET A 402 -13.12 4.98 0.96
N ARG A 403 -12.63 3.76 1.10
CA ARG A 403 -13.22 2.57 0.48
C ARG A 403 -14.05 1.82 1.51
N ASP A 404 -15.28 1.48 1.17
CA ASP A 404 -16.15 0.60 1.96
C ASP A 404 -16.10 -0.81 1.38
N GLU A 405 -15.38 -1.70 2.04
CA GLU A 405 -15.01 -3.01 1.50
C GLU A 405 -16.21 -3.97 1.42
N ALA A 406 -17.25 -3.72 2.22
CA ALA A 406 -18.49 -4.48 2.20
C ALA A 406 -19.35 -4.17 0.96
N SER A 407 -19.37 -2.92 0.52
CA SER A 407 -20.18 -2.50 -0.65
C SER A 407 -19.36 -2.39 -1.94
N GLY A 408 -18.03 -2.30 -1.84
CA GLY A 408 -17.14 -1.98 -2.96
C GLY A 408 -17.22 -0.51 -3.37
N LEU A 409 -17.92 0.34 -2.62
CA LEU A 409 -18.02 1.76 -2.92
C LEU A 409 -16.80 2.51 -2.42
N LYS A 410 -16.37 3.50 -3.18
CA LYS A 410 -15.31 4.46 -2.79
C LYS A 410 -15.84 5.87 -2.85
N LEU A 411 -15.72 6.59 -1.74
CA LEU A 411 -16.07 8.00 -1.61
C LEU A 411 -14.80 8.84 -1.65
N VAL A 412 -14.81 9.93 -2.41
CA VAL A 412 -13.79 10.99 -2.37
C VAL A 412 -14.46 12.30 -1.97
N LEU A 413 -13.97 12.95 -0.92
CA LEU A 413 -14.42 14.25 -0.46
C LEU A 413 -13.31 15.29 -0.68
N PRO A 414 -13.62 16.48 -1.23
CA PRO A 414 -12.62 17.52 -1.42
C PRO A 414 -12.22 18.15 -0.08
N THR A 415 -10.97 18.58 0.10
CA THR A 415 -10.52 19.41 1.24
C THR A 415 -10.79 20.91 0.98
N PRO A 416 -10.59 21.84 1.95
CA PRO A 416 -10.62 23.28 1.68
C PRO A 416 -9.72 23.71 0.54
N PHE A 417 -8.49 23.18 0.51
CA PHE A 417 -7.54 23.48 -0.54
C PHE A 417 -7.95 22.88 -1.89
N GLY A 418 -8.55 21.68 -1.89
CA GLY A 418 -9.18 21.12 -3.09
C GLY A 418 -10.27 22.04 -3.65
N MET A 419 -11.16 22.52 -2.79
CA MET A 419 -12.22 23.46 -3.17
C MET A 419 -11.69 24.79 -3.70
N GLU A 420 -10.64 25.35 -3.08
CA GLU A 420 -9.99 26.59 -3.56
C GLU A 420 -9.37 26.43 -4.95
N ARG A 421 -8.87 25.24 -5.28
CA ARG A 421 -8.35 24.92 -6.62
C ARG A 421 -9.45 24.58 -7.62
N GLY A 422 -10.73 24.62 -7.23
CA GLY A 422 -11.85 24.27 -8.08
C GLY A 422 -11.88 22.78 -8.44
N LEU A 423 -11.28 21.91 -7.63
CA LEU A 423 -11.39 20.47 -7.80
C LEU A 423 -12.81 20.01 -7.42
N SER A 424 -13.28 18.97 -8.13
CA SER A 424 -14.67 18.54 -8.23
C SER A 424 -15.42 18.36 -6.90
N PRO A 425 -16.76 18.50 -6.88
CA PRO A 425 -17.59 18.12 -5.74
C PRO A 425 -17.37 16.64 -5.36
N PRO A 426 -17.86 16.19 -4.19
CA PRO A 426 -17.76 14.80 -3.75
C PRO A 426 -17.98 13.78 -4.87
N GLN A 427 -17.17 12.74 -4.90
CA GLN A 427 -17.23 11.69 -5.91
C GLN A 427 -17.53 10.36 -5.24
N LEU A 428 -18.33 9.52 -5.90
CA LEU A 428 -18.66 8.19 -5.43
C LEU A 428 -18.49 7.19 -6.59
N PHE A 429 -17.71 6.14 -6.39
CA PHE A 429 -17.46 5.11 -7.39
C PHE A 429 -17.85 3.73 -6.86
N ASP A 430 -18.30 2.85 -7.74
CA ASP A 430 -18.53 1.43 -7.44
C ASP A 430 -17.37 0.63 -8.04
N LEU A 431 -16.39 0.26 -7.23
CA LEU A 431 -15.16 -0.37 -7.70
C LEU A 431 -15.37 -1.81 -8.19
N ASN A 432 -16.50 -2.45 -7.86
CA ASN A 432 -16.83 -3.77 -8.37
C ASN A 432 -17.33 -3.70 -9.82
N ALA A 433 -18.13 -2.67 -10.13
CA ALA A 433 -18.67 -2.46 -11.47
C ALA A 433 -17.76 -1.59 -12.35
N ASP A 434 -17.02 -0.68 -11.74
CA ASP A 434 -16.20 0.35 -12.38
C ASP A 434 -14.85 0.52 -11.62
N PRO A 435 -13.94 -0.45 -11.73
CA PRO A 435 -12.64 -0.41 -11.06
C PRO A 435 -11.72 0.72 -11.57
N GLY A 436 -12.10 1.39 -12.66
CA GLY A 436 -11.38 2.53 -13.21
C GLY A 436 -11.92 3.89 -12.76
N GLU A 437 -12.93 3.93 -11.88
CA GLU A 437 -13.49 5.16 -11.29
C GLU A 437 -13.97 6.19 -12.33
N ARG A 438 -14.67 5.70 -13.35
CA ARG A 438 -15.02 6.44 -14.57
C ARG A 438 -16.36 7.15 -14.44
N THR A 439 -17.25 6.59 -13.62
CA THR A 439 -18.63 7.03 -13.45
C THR A 439 -18.84 7.53 -12.04
N ASN A 440 -18.93 8.85 -11.88
CA ASN A 440 -19.31 9.44 -10.60
C ASN A 440 -20.80 9.19 -10.31
N LEU A 441 -21.07 8.38 -9.29
CA LEU A 441 -22.41 7.97 -8.84
C LEU A 441 -22.99 8.88 -7.75
N VAL A 442 -22.30 9.95 -7.35
CA VAL A 442 -22.68 10.74 -6.16
C VAL A 442 -24.13 11.26 -6.23
N GLU A 443 -24.57 11.73 -7.40
CA GLU A 443 -25.93 12.23 -7.63
C GLU A 443 -26.95 11.09 -7.73
N GLN A 444 -26.53 9.92 -8.20
CA GLN A 444 -27.40 8.76 -8.42
C GLN A 444 -27.58 7.93 -7.15
N ARG A 445 -26.63 8.01 -6.21
CA ARG A 445 -26.64 7.29 -4.93
C ARG A 445 -26.39 8.22 -3.73
N PRO A 446 -27.22 9.25 -3.52
CA PRO A 446 -27.00 10.24 -2.46
C PRO A 446 -27.04 9.63 -1.06
N LYS A 447 -27.85 8.57 -0.84
CA LYS A 447 -27.93 7.87 0.45
C LYS A 447 -26.61 7.16 0.80
N ASP A 448 -25.98 6.53 -0.19
CA ASP A 448 -24.68 5.89 0.01
C ASP A 448 -23.60 6.94 0.25
N ALA A 449 -23.60 8.03 -0.53
CA ALA A 449 -22.68 9.13 -0.34
C ALA A 449 -22.79 9.71 1.08
N SER A 450 -23.99 10.04 1.57
CA SER A 450 -24.19 10.54 2.93
C SER A 450 -23.77 9.53 4.01
N ARG A 451 -24.05 8.23 3.82
CA ARG A 451 -23.62 7.17 4.76
C ARG A 451 -22.10 7.10 4.85
N LEU A 452 -21.40 7.10 3.72
CA LEU A 452 -19.95 7.04 3.68
C LEU A 452 -19.30 8.34 4.18
N THR A 453 -19.92 9.50 3.93
CA THR A 453 -19.48 10.76 4.54
C THR A 453 -19.48 10.66 6.06
N LYS A 454 -20.56 10.13 6.66
CA LYS A 454 -20.63 9.97 8.13
C LYS A 454 -19.51 9.06 8.66
N ARG A 455 -19.22 7.95 7.98
CA ARG A 455 -18.12 7.05 8.36
C ARG A 455 -16.75 7.71 8.22
N MET A 456 -16.53 8.43 7.11
CA MET A 456 -15.32 9.23 6.92
C MET A 456 -15.14 10.24 8.07
N MET A 457 -16.20 10.94 8.49
CA MET A 457 -16.10 11.88 9.61
C MET A 457 -15.75 11.19 10.94
N GLN A 458 -16.25 9.97 11.18
CA GLN A 458 -15.89 9.18 12.36
C GLN A 458 -14.40 8.80 12.35
N TYR A 459 -13.87 8.43 11.19
CA TYR A 459 -12.44 8.17 11.02
C TYR A 459 -11.58 9.41 11.30
N LEU A 460 -11.93 10.54 10.69
CA LEU A 460 -11.20 11.79 10.90
C LEU A 460 -11.20 12.23 12.35
N LYS A 461 -12.27 11.94 13.10
CA LYS A 461 -12.35 12.19 14.55
C LYS A 461 -11.53 11.18 15.36
N ARG A 462 -11.49 9.91 14.95
CA ARG A 462 -10.77 8.83 15.66
C ARG A 462 -9.26 9.05 15.66
N TYR A 463 -8.73 9.48 14.52
CA TYR A 463 -7.29 9.65 14.30
C TYR A 463 -6.90 11.13 14.14
N ASP A 464 -7.71 12.03 14.67
CA ASP A 464 -7.37 13.45 14.79
C ASP A 464 -6.16 13.55 15.73
N SER A 465 -5.10 14.23 15.30
CA SER A 465 -4.10 14.69 16.26
C SER A 465 -4.78 15.60 17.28
N ASP A 466 -4.34 15.60 18.55
CA ASP A 466 -4.91 16.40 19.65
C ASP A 466 -4.75 17.93 19.45
N GLY A 467 -5.24 18.49 18.33
CA GLY A 467 -5.28 19.92 18.03
C GLY A 467 -3.91 20.61 17.99
N THR A 468 -2.82 19.87 17.73
CA THR A 468 -1.45 20.43 17.81
C THR A 468 -1.13 21.45 16.73
N SER A 469 -1.99 21.65 15.72
CA SER A 469 -1.94 22.81 14.85
C SER A 469 -3.24 23.65 14.98
N VAL A 470 -3.09 24.83 15.58
CA VAL A 470 -4.18 25.81 15.80
C VAL A 470 -4.83 26.26 14.47
N ASP A 471 -4.12 26.10 13.34
CA ASP A 471 -4.56 26.50 12.01
C ASP A 471 -5.42 25.43 11.30
N GLU A 472 -5.23 24.14 11.59
CA GLU A 472 -6.01 23.06 10.95
C GLU A 472 -7.36 22.80 11.61
N GLY A 473 -7.48 23.00 12.93
CA GLY A 473 -8.77 22.96 13.61
C GLY A 473 -9.77 23.96 13.02
N THR A 474 -9.29 25.16 12.68
CA THR A 474 -10.09 26.21 12.02
C THR A 474 -10.46 25.83 10.59
N LYS A 475 -9.51 25.27 9.82
CA LYS A 475 -9.76 24.78 8.44
C LYS A 475 -10.72 23.59 8.41
N ARG A 476 -10.68 22.71 9.40
CA ARG A 476 -11.62 21.58 9.55
C ARG A 476 -13.05 22.06 9.80
N ASP A 477 -13.25 23.00 10.72
CA ASP A 477 -14.59 23.52 10.98
C ASP A 477 -15.16 24.28 9.77
N GLU A 478 -14.31 25.02 9.05
CA GLU A 478 -14.70 25.66 7.79
C GLU A 478 -15.01 24.63 6.69
N TRP A 479 -14.21 23.58 6.60
CA TRP A 479 -14.43 22.47 5.70
C TRP A 479 -15.78 21.78 5.95
N LEU A 480 -16.08 21.45 7.21
CA LEU A 480 -17.32 20.82 7.63
C LEU A 480 -18.53 21.71 7.29
N LYS A 481 -18.42 23.03 7.51
CA LYS A 481 -19.46 23.99 7.11
C LYS A 481 -19.69 23.97 5.59
N LYS A 482 -18.63 23.89 4.79
CA LYS A 482 -18.72 23.80 3.32
C LYS A 482 -19.35 22.48 2.87
N LEU A 483 -18.97 21.33 3.45
CA LEU A 483 -19.60 20.04 3.18
C LEU A 483 -21.10 20.07 3.52
N LYS A 484 -21.48 20.63 4.67
CA LYS A 484 -22.88 20.80 5.07
C LYS A 484 -23.67 21.67 4.10
N ALA A 485 -23.08 22.78 3.63
CA ALA A 485 -23.70 23.63 2.61
C ALA A 485 -23.93 22.91 1.26
N MET A 486 -23.12 21.89 0.95
CA MET A 486 -23.27 21.04 -0.23
C MET A 486 -24.23 19.85 -0.04
N GLY A 487 -24.88 19.73 1.13
CA GLY A 487 -25.80 18.63 1.45
C GLY A 487 -25.12 17.38 2.04
N TYR A 488 -23.85 17.46 2.40
CA TYR A 488 -23.08 16.42 3.08
C TYR A 488 -22.95 16.81 4.55
N ASP A 489 -24.07 16.71 5.29
CA ASP A 489 -24.22 17.30 6.62
C ASP A 489 -23.56 16.52 7.76
N GLY A 490 -23.15 15.27 7.53
CA GLY A 490 -22.23 14.53 8.39
C GLY A 490 -22.62 14.44 9.86
N GLU A 491 -23.86 14.75 10.24
CA GLU A 491 -24.23 14.89 11.65
C GLU A 491 -24.00 13.55 12.37
N LEU A 492 -22.97 13.57 13.22
CA LEU A 492 -22.85 12.70 14.39
C LEU A 492 -24.09 13.00 15.22
N VAL A 493 -25.08 12.12 15.16
CA VAL A 493 -26.12 12.10 16.18
C VAL A 493 -25.37 11.99 17.49
N GLY A 494 -25.48 13.03 18.32
CA GLY A 494 -24.98 12.96 19.68
C GLY A 494 -25.55 11.70 20.31
N GLU A 495 -24.72 11.00 21.07
CA GLU A 495 -25.27 10.25 22.20
C GLU A 495 -26.24 11.18 22.94
N ASP A 496 -27.42 10.64 23.27
CA ASP A 496 -28.58 11.26 23.93
C ASP A 496 -29.70 11.79 23.01
N ASP A 497 -30.64 10.91 22.61
CA ASP A 497 -31.91 10.73 23.35
C ASP A 497 -32.85 9.72 22.63
N GLU A 498 -33.29 8.73 23.41
CA GLU A 498 -34.32 7.65 23.24
C GLU A 498 -34.01 6.36 22.43
#